data_AF-A0A0B2ULD0-F1
#
_entry.id   AF-A0A0B2ULD0-F1
#
_cell.length_a   1.000
_cell.length_b   1.000
_cell.length_c   1.000
_cell.angle_alpha   90.00
_cell.angle_beta   90.00
_cell.angle_gamma   90.00
#
_symmetry.space_group_name_H-M   'P 1'
#
loop_
_entity.id
_entity.type
_entity.pdbx_description
1 polymer ?
#
loop_
_entity_poly.entity_id
_entity_poly.type
_entity_poly.pdbx_seq_one_letter_code
_entity_poly.pdbx_strand_id
1 'polypeptide(L)'
;MIENLKQALERIAELERKIESQEIVISALVAEVKKVKETEDSSKQQERSECKNIISECLEKNEYYCESKAENEYIKKMDDRNVSFEEDVEGIFKSKKAQKPFKEAFTVDSFIAYCRDMHSFGLISRSDGKSKKMFRCCIKQYVEKVTRHLMVNLNVYDLNTLCSAFNLLCAEMEYNHKLVIAHDIILLVDDFSRMPFIVSAVFNNQGIHSDVLGETVSNIVMHQCDIDSEMYSDSPNLVRYYARISANFGNHTDVKPLGDICSDLIGDIHAFEDGEINEAIFPRMYSIRALCHYMDWDYSYNEFVCGVLYPRLVERQEALCAVYMFSVVFNALRVFGEVESVKMSLEKLKGMIHDDSELSAVCYMFVKQIDPDCAEQWFRMHGDRVKSVSAKYLKDVLIY
;
A
#
# COMPACT_ATOMS: atom_id res chain seq x y z
N MET A 1 36.37 47.91 39.45
CA MET A 1 36.09 48.32 38.05
C MET A 1 37.21 47.88 37.10
N ILE A 2 38.49 48.11 37.44
CA ILE A 2 39.66 47.69 36.63
C ILE A 2 39.79 46.16 36.51
N GLU A 3 39.53 45.40 37.59
CA GLU A 3 39.59 43.92 37.60
C GLU A 3 38.60 43.27 36.61
N ASN A 4 37.37 43.78 36.55
CA ASN A 4 36.31 43.27 35.67
C ASN A 4 36.61 43.54 34.19
N LEU A 5 37.26 44.67 33.88
CA LEU A 5 37.68 44.99 32.52
C LEU A 5 38.77 44.03 32.03
N LYS A 6 39.72 43.67 32.92
CA LYS A 6 40.81 42.74 32.60
C LYS A 6 40.28 41.33 32.33
N GLN A 7 39.35 40.85 33.16
CA GLN A 7 38.68 39.56 32.95
C GLN A 7 37.85 39.54 31.65
N ALA A 8 37.19 40.64 31.31
CA ALA A 8 36.45 40.76 30.05
C ALA A 8 37.38 40.69 28.82
N LEU A 9 38.53 41.36 28.87
CA LEU A 9 39.53 41.32 27.77
C LEU A 9 40.16 39.93 27.60
N GLU A 10 40.44 39.23 28.70
CA GLU A 10 40.93 37.84 28.64
C GLU A 10 39.88 36.90 28.04
N ARG A 11 38.59 37.09 28.37
CA ARG A 11 37.48 36.33 27.80
C ARG A 11 37.32 36.59 26.30
N ILE A 12 37.48 37.83 25.85
CA ILE A 12 37.43 38.20 24.43
C ILE A 12 38.58 37.52 23.67
N ALA A 13 39.81 37.58 24.17
CA ALA A 13 40.97 36.94 23.54
C ALA A 13 40.88 35.39 23.52
N GLU A 14 40.17 34.78 24.46
CA GLU A 14 39.84 33.35 24.43
C GLU A 14 38.79 33.02 23.35
N LEU A 15 37.77 33.87 23.21
CA LEU A 15 36.72 33.71 22.20
C LEU A 15 37.24 33.92 20.78
N GLU A 16 38.11 34.91 20.56
CA GLU A 16 38.76 35.14 19.27
C GLU A 16 39.59 33.93 18.82
N ARG A 17 40.38 33.33 19.72
CA ARG A 17 41.13 32.09 19.43
C ARG A 17 40.21 30.90 19.12
N LYS A 18 39.05 30.82 19.77
CA LYS A 18 38.05 29.78 19.48
C LYS A 18 37.42 29.99 18.09
N ILE A 19 37.10 31.22 17.72
CA ILE A 19 36.57 31.56 16.39
C ILE A 19 37.57 31.19 15.30
N GLU A 20 38.84 31.59 15.46
CA GLU A 20 39.90 31.27 14.50
C GLU A 20 40.11 29.75 14.33
N SER A 21 40.03 28.99 15.43
CA SER A 21 40.07 27.52 15.38
C SER A 21 38.87 26.91 14.64
N GLN A 22 37.69 27.51 14.76
CA GLN A 22 36.48 27.06 14.08
C GLN A 22 36.48 27.41 12.59
N GLU A 23 37.03 28.57 12.19
CA GLU A 23 37.20 28.94 10.79
C GLU A 23 38.16 28.01 10.06
N ILE A 24 39.23 27.55 10.72
CA ILE A 24 40.15 26.53 10.19
C ILE A 24 39.41 25.20 9.96
N VAL A 25 38.57 24.77 10.91
CA VAL A 25 37.77 23.53 10.80
C VAL A 25 36.74 23.64 9.68
N ILE A 26 36.06 24.77 9.55
CA ILE A 26 35.09 25.03 8.46
C ILE A 26 35.79 25.01 7.11
N SER A 27 36.97 25.62 7.00
CA SER A 27 37.74 25.65 5.76
C SER A 27 38.20 24.25 5.33
N ALA A 28 38.61 23.41 6.28
CA ALA A 28 38.95 22.01 6.03
C ALA A 28 37.71 21.19 5.60
N LEU A 29 36.56 21.39 6.23
CA LEU A 29 35.29 20.74 5.86
C LEU A 29 34.81 21.15 4.47
N VAL A 30 34.92 22.43 4.10
CA VAL A 30 34.54 22.93 2.77
C VAL A 30 35.45 22.37 1.68
N ALA A 31 36.75 22.22 1.94
CA ALA A 31 37.68 21.59 1.01
C ALA A 31 37.35 20.10 0.80
N GLU A 32 36.97 19.40 1.86
CA GLU A 32 36.59 17.98 1.79
C GLU A 32 35.26 17.78 1.06
N VAL A 33 34.26 18.65 1.31
CA VAL A 33 32.99 18.65 0.59
C VAL A 33 33.18 18.94 -0.90
N LYS A 34 34.09 19.86 -1.27
CA LYS A 34 34.43 20.11 -2.69
C LYS A 34 35.07 18.90 -3.36
N LYS A 35 36.00 18.21 -2.68
CA LYS A 35 36.59 16.95 -3.17
C LYS A 35 35.54 15.87 -3.38
N VAL A 36 34.62 15.70 -2.44
CA VAL A 36 33.52 14.73 -2.57
C VAL A 36 32.63 15.07 -3.77
N LYS A 37 32.35 16.35 -4.01
CA LYS A 37 31.49 16.80 -5.12
C LYS A 37 32.13 16.62 -6.50
N GLU A 38 33.43 16.88 -6.63
CA GLU A 38 34.18 16.65 -7.89
C GLU A 38 34.33 15.16 -8.21
N THR A 39 34.39 14.31 -7.18
CA THR A 39 34.43 12.84 -7.33
C THR A 39 33.04 12.27 -7.65
N GLU A 40 31.96 12.90 -7.17
CA GLU A 40 30.57 12.53 -7.50
C GLU A 40 30.16 12.90 -8.93
N ASP A 41 30.62 14.03 -9.48
CA ASP A 41 30.20 14.47 -10.82
C ASP A 41 30.91 13.69 -11.94
N SER A 42 32.16 13.26 -11.71
CA SER A 42 32.92 12.39 -12.61
C SER A 42 32.40 10.93 -12.59
N SER A 43 31.95 10.43 -11.44
CA SER A 43 31.30 9.12 -11.34
C SER A 43 29.88 9.12 -11.92
N LYS A 44 29.09 10.19 -11.76
CA LYS A 44 27.72 10.30 -12.36
C LYS A 44 27.71 10.32 -13.90
N GLN A 45 28.75 10.86 -14.55
CA GLN A 45 28.84 10.87 -16.02
C GLN A 45 29.22 9.49 -16.60
N GLN A 46 30.13 8.77 -15.94
CA GLN A 46 30.50 7.41 -16.33
C GLN A 46 29.35 6.42 -16.06
N GLU A 47 28.66 6.57 -14.91
CA GLU A 47 27.48 5.77 -14.53
C GLU A 47 26.26 5.96 -15.44
N ARG A 48 26.05 7.16 -16.01
CA ARG A 48 24.96 7.38 -17.00
C ARG A 48 25.24 6.73 -18.36
N SER A 49 26.51 6.49 -18.70
CA SER A 49 26.89 5.87 -19.97
C SER A 49 26.81 4.34 -19.94
N GLU A 50 27.19 3.71 -18.81
CA GLU A 50 27.09 2.26 -18.63
C GLU A 50 25.63 1.80 -18.48
N CYS A 51 24.80 2.55 -17.74
CA CYS A 51 23.37 2.23 -17.58
C CYS A 51 22.61 2.32 -18.93
N LYS A 52 22.94 3.29 -19.79
CA LYS A 52 22.31 3.44 -21.11
C LYS A 52 22.66 2.30 -22.07
N ASN A 53 23.89 1.79 -22.03
CA ASN A 53 24.30 0.66 -22.86
C ASN A 53 23.64 -0.65 -22.42
N ILE A 54 23.48 -0.87 -21.11
CA ILE A 54 22.75 -2.03 -20.56
C ILE A 54 21.24 -1.95 -20.88
N ILE A 55 20.66 -0.75 -20.85
CA ILE A 55 19.25 -0.52 -21.20
C ILE A 55 18.97 -0.81 -22.69
N SER A 56 19.90 -0.46 -23.59
CA SER A 56 19.76 -0.72 -25.04
C SER A 56 19.83 -2.22 -25.36
N GLU A 57 20.74 -2.98 -24.73
CA GLU A 57 20.86 -4.43 -24.98
C GLU A 57 19.71 -5.26 -24.38
N CYS A 58 19.06 -4.78 -23.31
CA CYS A 58 17.93 -5.47 -22.67
C CYS A 58 16.59 -5.20 -23.37
N LEU A 59 16.40 -4.00 -23.95
CA LEU A 59 15.16 -3.65 -24.66
C LEU A 59 15.08 -4.29 -26.05
N GLU A 60 16.22 -4.49 -26.73
CA GLU A 60 16.24 -5.11 -28.06
C GLU A 60 15.97 -6.64 -28.08
N LYS A 61 15.93 -7.30 -26.92
CA LYS A 61 15.77 -8.77 -26.83
C LYS A 61 14.45 -9.27 -26.22
N ASN A 62 13.58 -8.39 -25.72
CA ASN A 62 12.37 -8.79 -24.99
C ASN A 62 11.07 -8.16 -25.54
N GLU A 63 10.99 -7.95 -26.85
CA GLU A 63 9.69 -7.79 -27.51
C GLU A 63 9.14 -9.16 -27.92
N TYR A 64 7.89 -9.40 -27.52
CA TYR A 64 7.06 -10.59 -27.74
C TYR A 64 7.44 -11.86 -26.97
N TYR A 65 6.77 -12.08 -25.83
CA TYR A 65 6.26 -13.42 -25.52
C TYR A 65 4.89 -13.36 -24.86
N CYS A 66 3.99 -14.17 -25.41
CA CYS A 66 2.57 -14.26 -25.12
C CYS A 66 2.35 -15.07 -23.83
N GLU A 67 1.99 -14.38 -22.75
CA GLU A 67 1.50 -14.92 -21.48
C GLU A 67 0.10 -15.51 -21.70
N SER A 68 -0.07 -16.83 -21.50
CA SER A 68 -1.37 -17.51 -21.42
C SER A 68 -1.24 -19.02 -21.18
N LYS A 69 -0.24 -19.69 -21.79
CA LYS A 69 -0.12 -21.16 -21.73
C LYS A 69 0.84 -21.70 -20.68
N ALA A 70 1.93 -20.98 -20.36
CA ALA A 70 2.89 -21.42 -19.34
C ALA A 70 2.40 -21.17 -17.90
N GLU A 71 1.64 -20.10 -17.67
CA GLU A 71 1.00 -19.80 -16.37
C GLU A 71 0.05 -20.92 -15.93
N ASN A 72 -0.78 -21.41 -16.85
CA ASN A 72 -1.74 -22.48 -16.57
C ASN A 72 -1.08 -23.83 -16.21
N GLU A 73 0.17 -24.07 -16.61
CA GLU A 73 0.88 -25.33 -16.35
C GLU A 73 1.66 -25.31 -15.02
N TYR A 74 2.05 -24.13 -14.53
CA TYR A 74 2.69 -23.96 -13.21
C TYR A 74 1.64 -23.90 -12.09
N ILE A 75 0.52 -23.19 -12.32
CA ILE A 75 -0.63 -23.09 -11.41
C ILE A 75 -1.22 -24.49 -11.15
N LYS A 76 -1.40 -25.31 -12.21
CA LYS A 76 -1.86 -26.71 -12.07
C LYS A 76 -0.95 -27.62 -11.25
N LYS A 77 0.34 -27.30 -11.08
CA LYS A 77 1.28 -28.11 -10.27
C LYS A 77 1.35 -27.69 -8.81
N MET A 78 0.78 -26.54 -8.45
CA MET A 78 0.70 -26.07 -7.06
C MET A 78 -0.66 -26.39 -6.40
N ASP A 79 -1.73 -26.45 -7.18
CA ASP A 79 -3.11 -26.76 -6.74
C ASP A 79 -3.28 -28.19 -6.15
N ASP A 80 -2.34 -29.10 -6.42
CA ASP A 80 -2.32 -30.48 -5.88
C ASP A 80 -1.69 -30.60 -4.47
N ARG A 81 -1.27 -29.50 -3.85
CA ARG A 81 -0.64 -29.53 -2.52
C ARG A 81 -1.66 -29.24 -1.43
N ASN A 82 -2.20 -30.31 -0.86
CA ASN A 82 -2.98 -30.26 0.37
C ASN A 82 -2.04 -30.07 1.58
N VAL A 83 -1.38 -28.91 1.65
CA VAL A 83 -0.46 -28.51 2.73
C VAL A 83 -1.27 -27.74 3.77
N SER A 84 -1.09 -28.06 5.06
CA SER A 84 -1.83 -27.34 6.11
C SER A 84 -1.34 -25.89 6.24
N PHE A 85 -2.18 -24.99 6.73
CA PHE A 85 -1.79 -23.60 6.99
C PHE A 85 -0.55 -23.51 7.91
N GLU A 86 -0.50 -24.35 8.95
CA GLU A 86 0.65 -24.46 9.84
C GLU A 86 1.94 -24.82 9.09
N GLU A 87 1.88 -25.81 8.20
CA GLU A 87 3.03 -26.20 7.38
C GLU A 87 3.45 -25.09 6.41
N ASP A 88 2.51 -24.33 5.84
CA ASP A 88 2.79 -23.19 4.97
C ASP A 88 3.52 -22.08 5.75
N VAL A 89 3.02 -21.72 6.94
CA VAL A 89 3.67 -20.74 7.83
C VAL A 89 5.05 -21.23 8.29
N GLU A 90 5.19 -22.50 8.65
CA GLU A 90 6.49 -23.06 9.01
C GLU A 90 7.48 -23.04 7.84
N GLY A 91 6.99 -23.21 6.61
CA GLY A 91 7.76 -23.11 5.36
C GLY A 91 8.49 -21.77 5.20
N ILE A 92 7.91 -20.68 5.71
CA ILE A 92 8.53 -19.35 5.75
C ILE A 92 9.85 -19.38 6.53
N PHE A 93 9.87 -20.09 7.67
CA PHE A 93 10.94 -19.98 8.66
C PHE A 93 11.92 -21.16 8.67
N LYS A 94 11.56 -22.31 8.08
CA LYS A 94 12.38 -23.54 8.07
C LYS A 94 13.24 -23.71 6.81
N SER A 95 13.07 -22.87 5.79
CA SER A 95 13.73 -23.03 4.49
C SER A 95 15.26 -22.85 4.59
N LYS A 96 16.00 -23.94 4.34
CA LYS A 96 17.48 -23.91 4.20
C LYS A 96 17.83 -23.21 2.89
N LYS A 97 18.49 -22.07 3.00
CA LYS A 97 18.83 -21.26 1.84
C LYS A 97 20.16 -21.63 1.23
N ALA A 98 20.17 -21.70 -0.09
CA ALA A 98 21.41 -21.72 -0.83
C ALA A 98 21.96 -20.29 -1.02
N GLN A 99 23.26 -20.18 -1.32
CA GLN A 99 23.85 -18.94 -1.81
C GLN A 99 23.99 -19.06 -3.33
N LYS A 100 23.11 -18.41 -4.09
CA LYS A 100 23.26 -18.21 -5.53
C LYS A 100 23.33 -16.71 -5.84
N PRO A 101 24.23 -16.27 -6.73
CA PRO A 101 24.24 -14.89 -7.19
C PRO A 101 22.98 -14.58 -8.01
N PHE A 102 22.45 -13.37 -7.85
CA PHE A 102 21.35 -12.85 -8.66
C PHE A 102 21.79 -12.70 -10.13
N LYS A 103 20.92 -13.08 -11.08
CA LYS A 103 21.16 -12.90 -12.52
C LYS A 103 20.49 -11.61 -13.00
N GLU A 104 21.22 -10.82 -13.77
CA GLU A 104 20.76 -9.51 -14.27
C GLU A 104 19.65 -9.64 -15.33
N ALA A 105 19.75 -10.64 -16.21
CA ALA A 105 18.66 -11.02 -17.09
C ALA A 105 17.78 -12.07 -16.39
N PHE A 106 16.55 -11.67 -16.05
CA PHE A 106 15.58 -12.53 -15.39
C PHE A 106 14.18 -12.34 -15.98
N THR A 107 13.39 -13.41 -15.95
CA THR A 107 11.92 -13.37 -16.09
C THR A 107 11.28 -13.20 -14.70
N VAL A 108 10.04 -12.70 -14.64
CA VAL A 108 9.29 -12.58 -13.38
C VAL A 108 9.30 -13.89 -12.59
N ASP A 109 9.00 -15.02 -13.23
CA ASP A 109 9.04 -16.34 -12.59
C ASP A 109 10.42 -16.71 -12.03
N SER A 110 11.49 -16.42 -12.77
CA SER A 110 12.85 -16.70 -12.30
C SER A 110 13.25 -15.80 -11.13
N PHE A 111 12.70 -14.58 -11.05
CA PHE A 111 12.86 -13.69 -9.90
C PHE A 111 12.09 -14.22 -8.69
N ILE A 112 10.83 -14.61 -8.86
CA ILE A 112 10.02 -15.17 -7.77
C ILE A 112 10.67 -16.45 -7.21
N ALA A 113 11.14 -17.35 -8.09
CA ALA A 113 11.88 -18.54 -7.69
C ALA A 113 13.18 -18.18 -6.94
N TYR A 114 13.92 -17.17 -7.40
CA TYR A 114 15.10 -16.68 -6.70
C TYR A 114 14.75 -16.17 -5.29
N CYS A 115 13.68 -15.38 -5.14
CA CYS A 115 13.23 -14.87 -3.85
C CYS A 115 12.88 -16.01 -2.89
N ARG A 116 12.08 -16.98 -3.34
CA ARG A 116 11.68 -18.15 -2.56
C ARG A 116 12.86 -19.00 -2.09
N ASP A 117 13.85 -19.21 -2.97
CA ASP A 117 14.94 -20.15 -2.69
C ASP A 117 16.12 -19.51 -1.93
N MET A 118 16.28 -18.17 -2.00
CA MET A 118 17.47 -17.45 -1.52
C MET A 118 17.17 -16.40 -0.44
N HIS A 119 15.97 -15.85 -0.40
CA HIS A 119 15.59 -14.78 0.51
C HIS A 119 14.78 -15.30 1.71
N SER A 120 14.89 -14.62 2.86
CA SER A 120 14.26 -15.07 4.12
C SER A 120 13.51 -13.86 4.56
N PHE A 121 12.22 -14.03 4.62
CA PHE A 121 11.46 -13.26 5.54
C PHE A 121 11.75 -13.73 6.97
N GLY A 122 11.89 -12.78 7.88
CA GLY A 122 12.14 -13.05 9.29
C GLY A 122 11.52 -11.94 10.12
N LEU A 123 10.68 -12.33 11.08
CA LEU A 123 9.91 -11.39 11.92
C LEU A 123 10.77 -10.59 12.92
N ILE A 124 12.06 -10.92 13.06
CA ILE A 124 12.94 -10.42 14.13
C ILE A 124 13.86 -9.29 13.64
N SER A 125 14.12 -9.18 12.34
CA SER A 125 15.09 -8.22 11.81
C SER A 125 14.43 -7.21 10.87
N ARG A 126 14.07 -6.04 11.42
CA ARG A 126 13.99 -4.80 10.64
C ARG A 126 15.41 -4.39 10.24
N SER A 127 16.02 -5.18 9.38
CA SER A 127 17.31 -4.83 8.82
C SER A 127 17.06 -3.96 7.60
N ASP A 128 17.71 -2.80 7.55
CA ASP A 128 17.98 -2.10 6.30
C ASP A 128 18.91 -2.97 5.46
N GLY A 129 18.36 -4.07 4.94
CA GLY A 129 19.04 -4.96 4.03
C GLY A 129 19.35 -4.15 2.77
N LYS A 130 20.51 -3.50 2.74
CA LYS A 130 21.01 -2.79 1.57
C LYS A 130 21.22 -3.84 0.48
N SER A 131 20.20 -4.03 -0.34
CA SER A 131 20.31 -4.84 -1.54
C SER A 131 21.45 -4.25 -2.40
N LYS A 132 22.17 -5.11 -3.14
CA LYS A 132 23.29 -4.67 -3.98
C LYS A 132 22.79 -3.61 -4.99
N LYS A 133 23.56 -2.57 -5.29
CA LYS A 133 23.17 -1.44 -6.19
C LYS A 133 22.55 -1.94 -7.52
N MET A 134 23.11 -3.01 -8.10
CA MET A 134 22.60 -3.73 -9.27
C MET A 134 21.16 -4.24 -9.13
N PHE A 135 20.85 -4.87 -7.99
CA PHE A 135 19.52 -5.41 -7.70
C PHE A 135 18.48 -4.28 -7.65
N ARG A 136 18.82 -3.15 -7.01
CA ARG A 136 17.94 -1.96 -6.95
C ARG A 136 17.61 -1.41 -8.32
N CYS A 137 18.61 -1.28 -9.18
CA CYS A 137 18.41 -0.74 -10.53
C CYS A 137 17.49 -1.64 -11.36
N CYS A 138 17.65 -2.97 -11.26
CA CYS A 138 16.80 -3.90 -11.98
C CYS A 138 15.37 -3.92 -11.41
N ILE A 139 15.22 -3.99 -10.08
CA ILE A 139 13.89 -4.09 -9.45
C ILE A 139 13.04 -2.85 -9.67
N LYS A 140 13.63 -1.65 -9.62
CA LYS A 140 12.90 -0.41 -9.89
C LYS A 140 12.22 -0.39 -11.27
N GLN A 141 12.76 -1.09 -12.26
CA GLN A 141 12.20 -1.14 -13.62
C GLN A 141 11.10 -2.20 -13.79
N TYR A 142 11.09 -3.22 -12.93
CA TYR A 142 10.15 -4.34 -13.01
C TYR A 142 9.14 -4.38 -11.86
N VAL A 143 9.20 -3.43 -10.92
CA VAL A 143 8.40 -3.43 -9.69
C VAL A 143 6.90 -3.58 -9.97
N GLU A 144 6.35 -2.81 -10.91
CA GLU A 144 4.92 -2.88 -11.25
C GLU A 144 4.53 -4.24 -11.83
N LYS A 145 5.35 -4.79 -12.73
CA LYS A 145 5.08 -6.10 -13.36
C LYS A 145 5.14 -7.23 -12.33
N VAL A 146 6.16 -7.21 -11.46
CA VAL A 146 6.34 -8.21 -10.41
C VAL A 146 5.23 -8.09 -9.36
N THR A 147 4.87 -6.88 -8.92
CA THR A 147 3.76 -6.66 -7.99
C THR A 147 2.45 -7.15 -8.59
N ARG A 148 2.14 -6.79 -9.84
CA ARG A 148 0.92 -7.27 -10.52
C ARG A 148 0.89 -8.80 -10.60
N HIS A 149 2.00 -9.43 -10.97
CA HIS A 149 2.12 -10.89 -11.02
C HIS A 149 1.88 -11.54 -9.66
N LEU A 150 2.45 -10.96 -8.59
CA LEU A 150 2.21 -11.41 -7.21
C LEU A 150 0.75 -11.26 -6.79
N MET A 151 0.09 -10.16 -7.16
CA MET A 151 -1.33 -9.93 -6.82
C MET A 151 -2.27 -10.88 -7.57
N VAL A 152 -2.04 -11.13 -8.86
CA VAL A 152 -2.84 -12.09 -9.65
C VAL A 152 -2.71 -13.52 -9.10
N ASN A 153 -1.55 -13.85 -8.54
CA ASN A 153 -1.25 -15.16 -7.99
C ASN A 153 -1.26 -15.19 -6.45
N LEU A 154 -1.88 -14.20 -5.79
CA LEU A 154 -1.84 -14.01 -4.34
C LEU A 154 -2.35 -15.24 -3.60
N ASN A 155 -3.45 -15.84 -4.08
CA ASN A 155 -4.08 -17.00 -3.44
C ASN A 155 -3.47 -18.34 -3.90
N VAL A 156 -2.68 -18.33 -4.98
CA VAL A 156 -2.06 -19.54 -5.56
C VAL A 156 -0.68 -19.81 -4.96
N TYR A 157 0.11 -18.77 -4.69
CA TYR A 157 1.45 -18.95 -4.15
C TYR A 157 1.44 -19.32 -2.67
N ASP A 158 2.42 -20.11 -2.25
CA ASP A 158 2.69 -20.41 -0.85
C ASP A 158 3.23 -19.17 -0.11
N LEU A 159 3.06 -19.15 1.22
CA LEU A 159 3.45 -17.99 2.05
C LEU A 159 4.95 -17.70 1.97
N ASN A 160 5.80 -18.74 1.87
CA ASN A 160 7.24 -18.53 1.76
C ASN A 160 7.59 -17.77 0.46
N THR A 161 6.95 -18.13 -0.65
CA THR A 161 7.09 -17.43 -1.93
C THR A 161 6.65 -15.97 -1.82
N LEU A 162 5.44 -15.72 -1.31
CA LEU A 162 4.87 -14.37 -1.18
C LEU A 162 5.70 -13.50 -0.24
N CYS A 163 5.91 -13.94 1.00
CA CYS A 163 6.65 -13.18 2.01
C CYS A 163 8.08 -12.90 1.59
N SER A 164 8.77 -13.86 0.96
CA SER A 164 10.15 -13.65 0.51
C SER A 164 10.24 -12.65 -0.64
N ALA A 165 9.30 -12.71 -1.60
CA ALA A 165 9.24 -11.78 -2.71
C ALA A 165 8.85 -10.37 -2.27
N PHE A 166 7.77 -10.22 -1.49
CA PHE A 166 7.33 -8.90 -1.00
C PHE A 166 8.35 -8.25 -0.08
N ASN A 167 8.97 -9.00 0.83
CA ASN A 167 10.02 -8.46 1.72
C ASN A 167 11.18 -7.87 0.92
N LEU A 168 11.62 -8.55 -0.15
CA LEU A 168 12.71 -8.08 -0.98
C LEU A 168 12.31 -6.93 -1.92
N LEU A 169 11.10 -6.99 -2.49
CA LEU A 169 10.55 -5.98 -3.39
C LEU A 169 10.29 -4.66 -2.64
N CYS A 170 9.58 -4.75 -1.52
CA CYS A 170 9.15 -3.59 -0.73
C CYS A 170 10.31 -2.93 0.02
N ALA A 171 11.45 -3.61 0.20
CA ALA A 171 12.65 -2.97 0.73
C ALA A 171 13.07 -1.72 -0.06
N GLU A 172 12.74 -1.66 -1.36
CA GLU A 172 13.11 -0.57 -2.27
C GLU A 172 11.94 0.37 -2.63
N MET A 173 10.75 0.12 -2.08
CA MET A 173 9.53 0.90 -2.38
C MET A 173 9.28 2.00 -1.34
N GLU A 174 8.65 3.08 -1.79
CA GLU A 174 8.17 4.14 -0.89
C GLU A 174 6.96 3.69 -0.07
N TYR A 175 6.75 4.35 1.06
CA TYR A 175 5.67 4.02 2.01
C TYR A 175 4.28 3.98 1.36
N ASN A 176 3.91 4.97 0.56
CA ASN A 176 2.59 5.02 -0.07
C ASN A 176 2.33 3.82 -1.01
N HIS A 177 3.35 3.36 -1.73
CA HIS A 177 3.21 2.17 -2.58
C HIS A 177 3.00 0.90 -1.76
N LYS A 178 3.63 0.79 -0.58
CA LYS A 178 3.42 -0.34 0.33
C LYS A 178 2.01 -0.34 0.93
N LEU A 179 1.47 0.84 1.24
CA LEU A 179 0.08 0.96 1.69
C LEU A 179 -0.90 0.48 0.62
N VAL A 180 -0.70 0.87 -0.64
CA VAL A 180 -1.52 0.39 -1.77
C VAL A 180 -1.43 -1.13 -1.89
N ILE A 181 -0.21 -1.69 -1.85
CA ILE A 181 0.00 -3.14 -1.86
C ILE A 181 -0.74 -3.84 -0.71
N ALA A 182 -0.66 -3.31 0.51
CA ALA A 182 -1.31 -3.90 1.67
C ALA A 182 -2.84 -3.79 1.61
N HIS A 183 -3.37 -2.66 1.14
CA HIS A 183 -4.78 -2.49 0.84
C HIS A 183 -5.26 -3.54 -0.19
N ASP A 184 -4.51 -3.75 -1.28
CA ASP A 184 -4.89 -4.71 -2.31
C ASP A 184 -4.80 -6.15 -1.81
N ILE A 185 -3.83 -6.47 -0.95
CA ILE A 185 -3.76 -7.78 -0.27
C ILE A 185 -5.03 -8.01 0.55
N ILE A 186 -5.48 -7.02 1.33
CA ILE A 186 -6.73 -7.14 2.12
C ILE A 186 -7.92 -7.43 1.20
N LEU A 187 -7.99 -6.80 0.03
CA LEU A 187 -9.13 -6.93 -0.89
C LEU A 187 -9.14 -8.19 -1.77
N LEU A 188 -8.00 -8.89 -1.86
CA LEU A 188 -7.80 -9.99 -2.82
C LEU A 188 -7.48 -11.32 -2.15
N VAL A 189 -7.12 -11.34 -0.87
CA VAL A 189 -6.78 -12.59 -0.17
C VAL A 189 -8.04 -13.42 0.09
N ASP A 190 -7.99 -14.71 -0.26
CA ASP A 190 -9.13 -15.63 -0.02
C ASP A 190 -9.18 -16.14 1.42
N ASP A 191 -8.02 -16.16 2.09
CA ASP A 191 -7.87 -16.60 3.48
C ASP A 191 -7.20 -15.50 4.31
N PHE A 192 -7.99 -14.85 5.16
CA PHE A 192 -7.51 -13.76 6.01
C PHE A 192 -6.42 -14.21 6.99
N SER A 193 -6.30 -15.48 7.37
CA SER A 193 -5.23 -15.93 8.25
C SER A 193 -3.83 -15.78 7.62
N ARG A 194 -3.75 -15.71 6.28
CA ARG A 194 -2.51 -15.47 5.53
C ARG A 194 -2.08 -14.01 5.55
N MET A 195 -3.05 -13.09 5.62
CA MET A 195 -2.84 -11.65 5.46
C MET A 195 -1.80 -11.07 6.45
N PRO A 196 -1.82 -11.36 7.77
CA PRO A 196 -0.86 -10.79 8.71
C PRO A 196 0.60 -11.05 8.31
N PHE A 197 0.90 -12.25 7.79
CA PHE A 197 2.25 -12.62 7.36
C PHE A 197 2.70 -11.88 6.10
N ILE A 198 1.81 -11.76 5.11
CA ILE A 198 2.10 -11.08 3.85
C ILE A 198 2.28 -9.57 4.09
N VAL A 199 1.37 -8.95 4.86
CA VAL A 199 1.49 -7.52 5.19
C VAL A 199 2.72 -7.25 6.06
N SER A 200 3.07 -8.15 6.99
CA SER A 200 4.32 -8.05 7.76
C SER A 200 5.57 -8.11 6.86
N ALA A 201 5.54 -8.91 5.79
CA ALA A 201 6.62 -8.92 4.81
C ALA A 201 6.72 -7.60 4.02
N VAL A 202 5.59 -7.01 3.63
CA VAL A 202 5.54 -5.71 2.94
C VAL A 202 6.19 -4.61 3.79
N PHE A 203 5.90 -4.57 5.09
CA PHE A 203 6.38 -3.56 6.03
C PHE A 203 7.58 -4.03 6.88
N ASN A 204 8.34 -5.03 6.43
CA ASN A 204 9.40 -5.58 7.27
C ASN A 204 10.56 -4.61 7.50
N ASN A 205 10.82 -3.68 6.56
CA ASN A 205 11.90 -2.70 6.67
C ASN A 205 11.47 -1.36 7.28
N GLN A 206 10.16 -1.11 7.44
CA GLN A 206 9.63 0.11 8.04
C GLN A 206 8.28 -0.17 8.69
N GLY A 207 8.04 0.34 9.90
CA GLY A 207 6.71 0.20 10.51
C GLY A 207 5.61 0.90 9.70
N ILE A 208 4.35 0.63 10.02
CA ILE A 208 3.22 1.36 9.46
C ILE A 208 3.07 2.70 10.19
N HIS A 209 2.92 3.79 9.45
CA HIS A 209 2.71 5.12 10.04
C HIS A 209 1.26 5.29 10.48
N SER A 210 1.03 6.20 11.43
CA SER A 210 -0.31 6.53 11.95
C SER A 210 -1.06 7.52 11.05
N ASP A 211 -1.10 7.26 9.74
CA ASP A 211 -2.00 7.95 8.80
C ASP A 211 -3.32 7.16 8.65
N VAL A 212 -4.34 7.77 8.03
CA VAL A 212 -5.70 7.19 7.94
C VAL A 212 -5.71 5.75 7.39
N LEU A 213 -4.99 5.51 6.30
CA LEU A 213 -4.96 4.18 5.67
C LEU A 213 -4.03 3.24 6.43
N GLY A 214 -2.87 3.74 6.88
CA GLY A 214 -1.95 2.98 7.72
C GLY A 214 -2.58 2.46 9.01
N GLU A 215 -3.30 3.32 9.73
CA GLU A 215 -4.05 2.95 10.94
C GLU A 215 -5.13 1.90 10.63
N THR A 216 -5.81 2.03 9.49
CA THR A 216 -6.82 1.05 9.07
C THR A 216 -6.18 -0.32 8.79
N VAL A 217 -5.09 -0.35 8.02
CA VAL A 217 -4.35 -1.60 7.72
C VAL A 217 -3.84 -2.23 9.01
N SER A 218 -3.25 -1.45 9.92
CA SER A 218 -2.79 -1.94 11.21
C SER A 218 -3.93 -2.55 12.03
N ASN A 219 -5.08 -1.87 12.12
CA ASN A 219 -6.22 -2.36 12.89
C ASN A 219 -6.80 -3.67 12.33
N ILE A 220 -6.94 -3.79 11.00
CA ILE A 220 -7.38 -5.04 10.36
C ILE A 220 -6.39 -6.17 10.65
N VAL A 221 -5.09 -5.91 10.49
CA VAL A 221 -4.06 -6.92 10.74
C VAL A 221 -4.01 -7.35 12.20
N MET A 222 -4.10 -6.42 13.15
CA MET A 222 -4.13 -6.74 14.58
C MET A 222 -5.38 -7.53 14.96
N HIS A 223 -6.55 -7.11 14.48
CA HIS A 223 -7.79 -7.83 14.72
C HIS A 223 -7.72 -9.27 14.20
N GLN A 224 -7.16 -9.48 13.00
CA GLN A 224 -6.97 -10.82 12.48
C GLN A 224 -5.96 -11.64 13.30
N CYS A 225 -4.86 -11.04 13.75
CA CYS A 225 -3.91 -11.70 14.65
C CYS A 225 -4.58 -12.16 15.95
N ASP A 226 -5.51 -11.38 16.50
CA ASP A 226 -6.24 -11.72 17.73
C ASP A 226 -7.18 -12.91 17.51
N ILE A 227 -7.97 -12.87 16.42
CA ILE A 227 -8.84 -14.00 16.02
C ILE A 227 -8.02 -15.27 15.81
N ASP A 228 -6.94 -15.19 15.01
CA ASP A 228 -6.12 -16.36 14.69
C ASP A 228 -5.39 -16.89 15.92
N SER A 229 -4.98 -16.03 16.85
CA SER A 229 -4.33 -16.46 18.10
C SER A 229 -5.28 -17.26 18.99
N GLU A 230 -6.57 -16.92 18.99
CA GLU A 230 -7.60 -17.69 19.68
C GLU A 230 -7.88 -19.01 18.95
N MET A 231 -8.07 -18.95 17.63
CA MET A 231 -8.38 -20.10 16.79
C MET A 231 -7.27 -21.16 16.78
N TYR A 232 -6.00 -20.74 16.77
CA TYR A 232 -4.81 -21.59 16.79
C TYR A 232 -4.17 -21.67 18.18
N SER A 233 -4.95 -21.52 19.25
CA SER A 233 -4.47 -21.54 20.64
C SER A 233 -3.68 -22.80 21.00
N ASP A 234 -3.98 -23.94 20.36
CA ASP A 234 -3.27 -25.21 20.54
C ASP A 234 -1.94 -25.32 19.76
N SER A 235 -1.58 -24.30 18.97
CA SER A 235 -0.38 -24.24 18.13
C SER A 235 0.57 -23.12 18.60
N PRO A 236 1.43 -23.37 19.62
CA PRO A 236 2.24 -22.34 20.27
C PRO A 236 3.17 -21.56 19.33
N ASN A 237 3.60 -22.19 18.23
CA ASN A 237 4.44 -21.51 17.23
C ASN A 237 3.66 -20.43 16.48
N LEU A 238 2.43 -20.73 16.04
CA LEU A 238 1.56 -19.78 15.34
C LEU A 238 1.21 -18.60 16.23
N VAL A 239 0.74 -18.87 17.45
CA VAL A 239 0.42 -17.83 18.45
C VAL A 239 1.63 -16.91 18.69
N ARG A 240 2.84 -17.49 18.79
CA ARG A 240 4.07 -16.70 18.94
C ARG A 240 4.37 -15.84 17.71
N TYR A 241 4.05 -16.30 16.50
CA TYR A 241 4.25 -15.50 15.29
C TYR A 241 3.25 -14.34 15.22
N TYR A 242 1.96 -14.57 15.49
CA TYR A 242 0.96 -13.51 15.54
C TYR A 242 1.29 -12.46 16.61
N ALA A 243 1.65 -12.87 17.82
CA ALA A 243 2.07 -11.95 18.87
C ALA A 243 3.27 -11.07 18.45
N ARG A 244 4.21 -11.61 17.66
CA ARG A 244 5.32 -10.83 17.10
C ARG A 244 4.89 -9.87 16.00
N ILE A 245 3.97 -10.29 15.14
CA ILE A 245 3.39 -9.44 14.10
C ILE A 245 2.68 -8.25 14.75
N SER A 246 1.81 -8.49 15.74
CA SER A 246 1.12 -7.43 16.49
C SER A 246 2.11 -6.48 17.17
N ALA A 247 3.13 -7.02 17.86
CA ALA A 247 4.17 -6.19 18.46
C ALA A 247 4.95 -5.34 17.44
N ASN A 248 5.08 -5.80 16.19
CA ASN A 248 5.73 -5.04 15.12
C ASN A 248 4.85 -3.91 14.56
N PHE A 249 3.53 -4.09 14.50
CA PHE A 249 2.61 -3.05 14.03
C PHE A 249 2.23 -2.03 15.11
N GLY A 250 2.60 -2.30 16.36
CA GLY A 250 2.46 -1.39 17.49
C GLY A 250 1.46 -1.92 18.50
N ASN A 251 1.76 -1.75 19.79
CA ASN A 251 0.81 -2.05 20.85
C ASN A 251 -0.17 -0.88 20.94
N HIS A 252 -1.23 -0.90 20.14
CA HIS A 252 -2.37 -0.04 20.40
C HIS A 252 -3.07 -0.54 21.66
N THR A 253 -2.83 0.14 22.79
CA THR A 253 -3.41 -0.22 24.09
C THR A 253 -4.93 -0.02 24.14
N ASP A 254 -5.50 0.72 23.18
CA ASP A 254 -6.93 0.90 23.00
C ASP A 254 -7.34 0.35 21.62
N VAL A 255 -7.66 -0.95 21.58
CA VAL A 255 -8.26 -1.56 20.37
C VAL A 255 -9.71 -1.09 20.29
N LYS A 256 -9.97 -0.09 19.45
CA LYS A 256 -11.34 0.28 19.10
C LYS A 256 -11.97 -0.84 18.27
N PRO A 257 -13.26 -1.18 18.47
CA PRO A 257 -13.99 -2.03 17.55
C PRO A 257 -13.88 -1.52 16.11
N LEU A 258 -13.70 -2.43 15.14
CA LEU A 258 -13.54 -2.05 13.73
C LEU A 258 -14.76 -1.27 13.19
N GLY A 259 -15.95 -1.53 13.73
CA GLY A 259 -17.17 -0.77 13.37
C GLY A 259 -17.15 0.69 13.82
N ASP A 260 -16.57 0.97 14.99
CA ASP A 260 -16.39 2.34 15.49
C ASP A 260 -15.37 3.09 14.62
N ILE A 261 -14.28 2.43 14.25
CA ILE A 261 -13.28 2.97 13.31
C ILE A 261 -13.94 3.32 11.97
N CYS A 262 -14.76 2.41 11.43
CA CYS A 262 -15.49 2.63 10.18
C CYS A 262 -16.40 3.87 10.24
N SER A 263 -17.08 4.08 11.37
CA SER A 263 -17.95 5.24 11.60
C SER A 263 -17.17 6.54 11.78
N ASP A 264 -16.05 6.50 12.51
CA ASP A 264 -15.14 7.65 12.72
C ASP A 264 -14.56 8.16 11.39
N LEU A 265 -14.37 7.28 10.40
CA LEU A 265 -13.84 7.62 9.07
C LEU A 265 -14.77 8.50 8.23
N ILE A 266 -16.06 8.61 8.56
CA ILE A 266 -16.96 9.48 7.78
C ILE A 266 -16.49 10.94 7.91
N GLY A 267 -16.07 11.35 9.11
CA GLY A 267 -15.55 12.68 9.39
C GLY A 267 -16.50 13.83 9.04
N ASP A 268 -15.98 15.05 9.08
CA ASP A 268 -16.66 16.27 8.61
C ASP A 268 -15.82 16.89 7.49
N ILE A 269 -15.98 16.34 6.28
CA ILE A 269 -15.22 16.74 5.09
C ILE A 269 -16.20 16.97 3.96
N HIS A 270 -16.02 18.07 3.24
CA HIS A 270 -16.80 18.34 2.04
C HIS A 270 -16.31 17.45 0.88
N ALA A 271 -17.25 16.86 0.15
CA ALA A 271 -16.92 16.04 -1.03
C ALA A 271 -16.23 16.88 -2.13
N PHE A 272 -16.50 18.18 -2.18
CA PHE A 272 -15.87 19.12 -3.10
C PHE A 272 -15.17 20.25 -2.37
N GLU A 273 -14.05 20.71 -2.96
CA GLU A 273 -13.30 21.90 -2.57
C GLU A 273 -12.93 22.66 -3.85
N ASP A 274 -13.25 23.95 -3.93
CA ASP A 274 -13.04 24.79 -5.13
C ASP A 274 -13.64 24.25 -6.45
N GLY A 275 -14.71 23.45 -6.35
CA GLY A 275 -15.39 22.84 -7.49
C GLY A 275 -14.71 21.57 -8.04
N GLU A 276 -13.70 21.06 -7.34
CA GLU A 276 -13.04 19.78 -7.60
C GLU A 276 -13.31 18.80 -6.45
N ILE A 277 -13.15 17.50 -6.71
CA ILE A 277 -13.32 16.49 -5.65
C ILE A 277 -12.21 16.65 -4.62
N ASN A 278 -12.58 16.68 -3.33
CA ASN A 278 -11.61 16.86 -2.27
C ASN A 278 -10.72 15.61 -2.14
N GLU A 279 -9.43 15.71 -2.44
CA GLU A 279 -8.52 14.56 -2.41
C GLU A 279 -8.35 13.95 -1.00
N ALA A 280 -8.66 14.70 0.06
CA ALA A 280 -8.59 14.22 1.44
C ALA A 280 -9.63 13.13 1.75
N ILE A 281 -10.63 12.92 0.86
CA ILE A 281 -11.58 11.82 0.98
C ILE A 281 -10.95 10.48 0.63
N PHE A 282 -9.93 10.45 -0.24
CA PHE A 282 -9.45 9.20 -0.83
C PHE A 282 -8.88 8.23 0.21
N PRO A 283 -8.00 8.63 1.15
CA PRO A 283 -7.53 7.73 2.20
C PRO A 283 -8.68 7.12 3.00
N ARG A 284 -9.71 7.91 3.34
CA ARG A 284 -10.90 7.44 4.07
C ARG A 284 -11.75 6.48 3.25
N MET A 285 -11.94 6.78 1.96
CA MET A 285 -12.66 5.93 1.02
C MET A 285 -11.99 4.57 0.87
N TYR A 286 -10.65 4.52 0.76
CA TYR A 286 -9.88 3.27 0.74
C TYR A 286 -9.98 2.51 2.06
N SER A 287 -9.87 3.21 3.19
CA SER A 287 -10.03 2.62 4.52
C SER A 287 -11.41 2.00 4.73
N ILE A 288 -12.48 2.71 4.37
CA ILE A 288 -13.86 2.21 4.43
C ILE A 288 -14.02 0.99 3.53
N ARG A 289 -13.48 1.03 2.29
CA ARG A 289 -13.52 -0.11 1.37
C ARG A 289 -12.85 -1.35 1.97
N ALA A 290 -11.65 -1.20 2.53
CA ALA A 290 -10.91 -2.29 3.15
C ALA A 290 -11.62 -2.86 4.39
N LEU A 291 -12.11 -1.99 5.28
CA LEU A 291 -12.85 -2.41 6.49
C LEU A 291 -14.13 -3.15 6.12
N CYS A 292 -14.95 -2.60 5.23
CA CYS A 292 -16.18 -3.24 4.80
C CYS A 292 -15.93 -4.57 4.07
N HIS A 293 -14.84 -4.67 3.31
CA HIS A 293 -14.47 -5.94 2.69
C HIS A 293 -14.11 -6.99 3.75
N TYR A 294 -13.27 -6.62 4.72
CA TYR A 294 -12.82 -7.50 5.79
C TYR A 294 -13.98 -7.94 6.71
N MET A 295 -14.88 -7.02 7.03
CA MET A 295 -16.04 -7.27 7.90
C MET A 295 -17.19 -8.02 7.22
N ASP A 296 -17.08 -8.31 5.91
CA ASP A 296 -18.12 -8.88 5.04
C ASP A 296 -19.27 -7.94 4.62
N TRP A 297 -20.07 -8.41 3.65
CA TRP A 297 -21.17 -7.63 3.08
C TRP A 297 -22.41 -7.59 3.96
N ASP A 298 -22.67 -8.60 4.78
CA ASP A 298 -23.84 -8.61 5.65
C ASP A 298 -23.69 -7.54 6.74
N TYR A 299 -22.52 -7.47 7.37
CA TYR A 299 -22.19 -6.35 8.25
C TYR A 299 -22.24 -5.01 7.50
N SER A 300 -21.53 -4.93 6.36
CA SER A 300 -21.38 -3.66 5.64
C SER A 300 -22.70 -3.08 5.16
N TYR A 301 -23.61 -3.93 4.67
CA TYR A 301 -24.93 -3.49 4.21
C TYR A 301 -25.84 -3.08 5.38
N ASN A 302 -25.95 -3.92 6.41
CA ASN A 302 -26.91 -3.71 7.48
C ASN A 302 -26.46 -2.63 8.48
N GLU A 303 -25.25 -2.77 9.02
CA GLU A 303 -24.77 -1.89 10.09
C GLU A 303 -24.26 -0.57 9.53
N PHE A 304 -23.43 -0.62 8.48
CA PHE A 304 -22.78 0.59 7.99
C PHE A 304 -23.59 1.34 6.94
N VAL A 305 -23.99 0.68 5.85
CA VAL A 305 -24.76 1.34 4.78
C VAL A 305 -26.15 1.74 5.28
N CYS A 306 -26.93 0.81 5.82
CA CYS A 306 -28.30 1.11 6.25
C CYS A 306 -28.35 1.86 7.58
N GLY A 307 -27.46 1.52 8.53
CA GLY A 307 -27.44 2.13 9.87
C GLY A 307 -26.76 3.51 9.93
N VAL A 308 -25.75 3.77 9.09
CA VAL A 308 -24.94 5.00 9.21
C VAL A 308 -25.00 5.88 7.96
N LEU A 309 -24.67 5.36 6.78
CA LEU A 309 -24.51 6.18 5.57
C LEU A 309 -25.84 6.63 4.97
N TYR A 310 -26.78 5.71 4.78
CA TYR A 310 -28.04 5.98 4.09
C TYR A 310 -28.93 7.00 4.80
N PRO A 311 -29.07 6.99 6.15
CA PRO A 311 -29.82 8.03 6.85
C PRO A 311 -29.24 9.43 6.62
N ARG A 312 -27.91 9.58 6.71
CA ARG A 312 -27.22 10.86 6.43
C ARG A 312 -27.39 11.29 4.97
N LEU A 313 -27.32 10.34 4.05
CA LEU A 313 -27.54 10.59 2.63
C LEU A 313 -28.95 11.15 2.37
N VAL A 314 -30.00 10.50 2.90
CA VAL A 314 -31.39 10.89 2.63
C VAL A 314 -31.78 12.16 3.38
N GLU A 315 -31.48 12.24 4.68
CA GLU A 315 -31.95 13.33 5.54
C GLU A 315 -31.17 14.63 5.34
N ARG A 316 -29.86 14.53 5.07
CA ARG A 316 -28.95 15.67 5.02
C ARG A 316 -28.36 15.92 3.64
N GLN A 317 -28.62 15.05 2.67
CA GLN A 317 -28.08 15.15 1.31
C GLN A 317 -26.54 15.21 1.31
N GLU A 318 -25.90 14.52 2.27
CA GLU A 318 -24.44 14.52 2.43
C GLU A 318 -23.76 13.75 1.27
N ALA A 319 -23.18 14.51 0.32
CA ALA A 319 -22.54 13.96 -0.87
C ALA A 319 -21.37 13.01 -0.55
N LEU A 320 -20.67 13.22 0.57
CA LEU A 320 -19.60 12.34 1.03
C LEU A 320 -20.10 10.93 1.34
N CYS A 321 -21.31 10.80 1.90
CA CYS A 321 -21.91 9.50 2.16
C CYS A 321 -22.14 8.72 0.86
N ALA A 322 -22.48 9.39 -0.24
CA ALA A 322 -22.60 8.73 -1.55
C ALA A 322 -21.25 8.19 -2.05
N VAL A 323 -20.15 8.95 -1.91
CA VAL A 323 -18.79 8.48 -2.25
C VAL A 323 -18.49 7.16 -1.55
N TYR A 324 -18.72 7.10 -0.24
CA TYR A 324 -18.46 5.89 0.55
C TYR A 324 -19.41 4.75 0.21
N MET A 325 -20.71 5.03 0.04
CA MET A 325 -21.67 4.01 -0.38
C MET A 325 -21.30 3.41 -1.74
N PHE A 326 -20.94 4.21 -2.74
CA PHE A 326 -20.49 3.69 -4.03
C PHE A 326 -19.22 2.84 -3.91
N SER A 327 -18.23 3.30 -3.12
CA SER A 327 -16.99 2.54 -2.90
C SER A 327 -17.26 1.13 -2.35
N VAL A 328 -18.13 1.03 -1.33
CA VAL A 328 -18.50 -0.26 -0.73
C VAL A 328 -19.35 -1.10 -1.68
N VAL A 329 -20.36 -0.51 -2.32
CA VAL A 329 -21.28 -1.22 -3.24
C VAL A 329 -20.55 -1.75 -4.47
N PHE A 330 -19.62 -0.99 -5.04
CA PHE A 330 -18.81 -1.46 -6.17
C PHE A 330 -17.88 -2.61 -5.77
N ASN A 331 -17.26 -2.52 -4.58
CA ASN A 331 -16.48 -3.64 -4.08
C ASN A 331 -17.35 -4.88 -3.83
N ALA A 332 -18.57 -4.71 -3.29
CA ALA A 332 -19.50 -5.81 -3.08
C ALA A 332 -19.98 -6.41 -4.42
N LEU A 333 -20.24 -5.59 -5.43
CA LEU A 333 -20.58 -6.04 -6.78
C LEU A 333 -19.45 -6.88 -7.40
N ARG A 334 -18.18 -6.49 -7.19
CA ARG A 334 -17.02 -7.26 -7.64
C ARG A 334 -16.92 -8.63 -6.97
N VAL A 335 -17.12 -8.68 -5.65
CA VAL A 335 -16.88 -9.89 -4.84
C VAL A 335 -18.08 -10.85 -4.87
N PHE A 336 -19.29 -10.33 -4.65
CA PHE A 336 -20.51 -11.12 -4.51
C PHE A 336 -21.38 -11.12 -5.77
N GLY A 337 -21.08 -10.25 -6.73
CA GLY A 337 -21.87 -10.10 -7.94
C GLY A 337 -23.20 -9.41 -7.70
N GLU A 338 -24.17 -9.80 -8.50
CA GLU A 338 -25.45 -9.13 -8.69
C GLU A 338 -26.54 -9.54 -7.67
N VAL A 339 -26.15 -9.67 -6.39
CA VAL A 339 -27.08 -10.00 -5.30
C VAL A 339 -28.08 -8.86 -5.04
N GLU A 340 -29.26 -9.21 -4.50
CA GLU A 340 -30.40 -8.29 -4.38
C GLU A 340 -30.04 -7.01 -3.60
N SER A 341 -29.38 -7.12 -2.45
CA SER A 341 -28.99 -5.96 -1.62
C SER A 341 -27.98 -5.03 -2.30
N VAL A 342 -27.06 -5.57 -3.11
CA VAL A 342 -26.13 -4.79 -3.93
C VAL A 342 -26.89 -4.04 -5.02
N LYS A 343 -27.76 -4.73 -5.76
CA LYS A 343 -28.61 -4.12 -6.81
C LYS A 343 -29.49 -3.01 -6.26
N MET A 344 -30.17 -3.27 -5.14
CA MET A 344 -31.04 -2.29 -4.50
C MET A 344 -30.26 -1.04 -4.06
N SER A 345 -29.09 -1.21 -3.46
CA SER A 345 -28.21 -0.10 -3.09
C SER A 345 -27.83 0.72 -4.33
N LEU A 346 -27.47 0.04 -5.41
CA LEU A 346 -27.03 0.69 -6.63
C LEU A 346 -28.15 1.48 -7.32
N GLU A 347 -29.34 0.90 -7.45
CA GLU A 347 -30.50 1.55 -8.06
C GLU A 347 -30.96 2.76 -7.22
N LYS A 348 -30.90 2.66 -5.89
CA LYS A 348 -31.15 3.82 -5.01
C LYS A 348 -30.16 4.95 -5.27
N LEU A 349 -28.87 4.65 -5.38
CA LEU A 349 -27.84 5.66 -5.65
C LEU A 349 -27.98 6.28 -7.06
N LYS A 350 -28.33 5.48 -8.08
CA LYS A 350 -28.65 5.99 -9.42
C LYS A 350 -29.84 6.95 -9.39
N GLY A 351 -30.88 6.61 -8.64
CA GLY A 351 -32.06 7.46 -8.45
C GLY A 351 -31.78 8.83 -7.82
N MET A 352 -30.60 9.04 -7.24
CA MET A 352 -30.18 10.33 -6.69
C MET A 352 -29.66 11.31 -7.75
N ILE A 353 -29.51 10.90 -9.02
CA ILE A 353 -29.08 11.78 -10.11
C ILE A 353 -30.30 12.49 -10.70
N HIS A 354 -30.73 13.60 -10.10
CA HIS A 354 -32.00 14.22 -10.46
C HIS A 354 -32.01 15.76 -10.48
N ASP A 355 -31.09 16.40 -9.79
CA ASP A 355 -31.02 17.85 -9.65
C ASP A 355 -29.60 18.37 -9.89
N ASP A 356 -29.37 19.66 -9.66
CA ASP A 356 -28.04 20.25 -9.79
C ASP A 356 -27.18 20.08 -8.52
N SER A 357 -27.59 19.36 -7.48
CA SER A 357 -26.86 19.29 -6.20
C SER A 357 -25.45 18.66 -6.28
N GLU A 358 -24.63 18.89 -5.24
CA GLU A 358 -23.34 18.19 -5.09
C GLU A 358 -23.50 16.67 -5.01
N LEU A 359 -24.57 16.21 -4.36
CA LEU A 359 -24.90 14.79 -4.30
C LEU A 359 -25.15 14.22 -5.70
N SER A 360 -25.98 14.89 -6.51
CA SER A 360 -26.21 14.50 -7.90
C SER A 360 -24.90 14.47 -8.70
N ALA A 361 -24.00 15.42 -8.48
CA ALA A 361 -22.68 15.45 -9.13
C ALA A 361 -21.79 14.27 -8.73
N VAL A 362 -21.73 13.91 -7.44
CA VAL A 362 -21.02 12.69 -6.97
C VAL A 362 -21.64 11.47 -7.62
N CYS A 363 -22.95 11.30 -7.54
CA CYS A 363 -23.64 10.14 -8.10
C CYS A 363 -23.37 10.00 -9.61
N TYR A 364 -23.40 11.10 -10.36
CA TYR A 364 -23.00 11.13 -11.76
C TYR A 364 -21.57 10.61 -11.98
N MET A 365 -20.60 11.02 -11.17
CA MET A 365 -19.19 10.62 -11.29
C MET A 365 -18.97 9.12 -11.12
N PHE A 366 -19.79 8.45 -10.31
CA PHE A 366 -19.74 7.01 -10.11
C PHE A 366 -20.61 6.25 -11.13
N VAL A 367 -21.84 6.69 -11.37
CA VAL A 367 -22.78 6.01 -12.29
C VAL A 367 -22.28 5.99 -13.72
N LYS A 368 -21.59 7.04 -14.20
CA LYS A 368 -21.01 7.03 -15.56
C LYS A 368 -20.06 5.86 -15.85
N GLN A 369 -19.55 5.19 -14.80
CA GLN A 369 -18.64 4.05 -14.94
C GLN A 369 -19.38 2.73 -15.23
N ILE A 370 -20.67 2.67 -14.87
CA ILE A 370 -21.50 1.46 -14.95
C ILE A 370 -22.72 1.62 -15.86
N ASP A 371 -23.22 2.86 -16.01
CA ASP A 371 -24.38 3.23 -16.80
C ASP A 371 -24.13 4.61 -17.45
N PRO A 372 -23.31 4.64 -18.53
CA PRO A 372 -22.94 5.88 -19.20
C PRO A 372 -24.14 6.62 -19.80
N ASP A 373 -25.17 5.88 -20.25
CA ASP A 373 -26.35 6.46 -20.90
C ASP A 373 -27.20 7.26 -19.91
N CYS A 374 -27.38 6.74 -18.69
CA CYS A 374 -28.03 7.47 -17.60
C CYS A 374 -27.25 8.75 -17.24
N ALA A 375 -25.93 8.62 -17.09
CA ALA A 375 -25.06 9.73 -16.69
C ALA A 375 -25.00 10.85 -17.73
N GLU A 376 -24.99 10.51 -19.02
CA GLU A 376 -24.95 11.46 -20.14
C GLU A 376 -26.19 12.37 -20.19
N GLN A 377 -27.37 11.85 -19.83
CA GLN A 377 -28.59 12.65 -19.77
C GLN A 377 -28.47 13.79 -18.75
N TRP A 378 -27.93 13.49 -17.57
CA TRP A 378 -27.71 14.49 -16.53
C TRP A 378 -26.63 15.51 -16.92
N PHE A 379 -25.52 15.04 -17.51
CA PHE A 379 -24.41 15.91 -17.91
C PHE A 379 -24.84 17.00 -18.90
N ARG A 380 -25.73 16.67 -19.85
CA ARG A 380 -26.26 17.65 -20.81
C ARG A 380 -27.04 18.80 -20.18
N MET A 381 -27.60 18.58 -18.98
CA MET A 381 -28.40 19.57 -18.27
C MET A 381 -27.57 20.36 -17.23
N HIS A 382 -26.52 19.76 -16.67
CA HIS A 382 -25.81 20.29 -15.49
C HIS A 382 -24.27 20.27 -15.60
N GLY A 383 -23.71 20.07 -16.80
CA GLY A 383 -22.29 19.83 -17.03
C GLY A 383 -21.34 20.92 -16.49
N ASP A 384 -21.81 22.16 -16.36
CA ASP A 384 -21.01 23.29 -15.85
C ASP A 384 -20.60 23.15 -14.37
N ARG A 385 -21.28 22.29 -13.58
CA ARG A 385 -20.94 22.04 -12.18
C ARG A 385 -19.76 21.09 -11.96
N VAL A 386 -19.41 20.28 -12.95
CA VAL A 386 -18.31 19.31 -12.83
C VAL A 386 -17.18 19.76 -13.73
N LYS A 387 -16.25 20.55 -13.17
CA LYS A 387 -14.96 20.74 -13.82
C LYS A 387 -14.24 19.39 -13.82
N SER A 388 -13.69 19.02 -14.98
CA SER A 388 -13.24 17.67 -15.31
C SER A 388 -12.44 17.00 -14.18
N VAL A 389 -13.05 16.06 -13.45
CA VAL A 389 -12.28 15.04 -12.75
C VAL A 389 -11.70 14.13 -13.83
N SER A 390 -10.39 13.93 -13.79
CA SER A 390 -9.70 12.90 -14.56
C SER A 390 -10.47 11.58 -14.41
N ALA A 391 -11.33 11.26 -15.39
CA ALA A 391 -12.11 10.02 -15.40
C ALA A 391 -11.21 8.79 -15.29
N LYS A 392 -9.93 8.96 -15.66
CA LYS A 392 -8.85 8.00 -15.46
C LYS A 392 -8.65 7.66 -13.97
N TYR A 393 -8.64 8.64 -13.07
CA TYR A 393 -8.43 8.40 -11.63
C TYR A 393 -9.57 7.58 -11.01
N LEU A 394 -10.84 7.93 -11.27
CA LEU A 394 -11.98 7.15 -10.76
C LEU A 394 -12.08 5.75 -11.39
N LYS A 395 -11.79 5.63 -12.70
CA LYS A 395 -11.82 4.36 -13.43
C LYS A 395 -10.77 3.38 -12.90
N ASP A 396 -9.57 3.87 -12.56
CA ASP A 396 -8.47 3.05 -12.04
C ASP A 396 -8.65 2.71 -10.55
N VAL A 397 -9.50 3.44 -9.82
CA VAL A 397 -9.69 3.32 -8.35
C VAL A 397 -10.84 2.39 -7.96
N LEU A 398 -11.85 2.24 -8.83
CA LEU A 398 -13.10 1.55 -8.52
C LEU A 398 -13.33 0.29 -9.36
N ILE A 399 -12.65 0.16 -10.50
CA ILE A 399 -12.73 -1.00 -11.40
C ILE A 399 -11.40 -1.78 -11.34
N TYR A 400 -11.04 -2.17 -10.13
CA TYR A 400 -10.29 -3.39 -9.86
C TYR A 400 -11.12 -4.24 -8.91
#